data_AF-A0A928N4P3-F1
#
_entry.id   AF-A0A928N4P3-F1
#
_cell.length_a   1.000
_cell.length_b   1.000
_cell.length_c   1.000
_cell.angle_alpha   90.00
_cell.angle_beta   90.00
_cell.angle_gamma   90.00
#
_symmetry.space_group_name_H-M   'P 1'
#
loop_
_entity.id
_entity.type
_entity.pdbx_description
1 polymer ?
#
loop_
_entity_poly.entity_id
_entity_poly.type
_entity_poly.pdbx_seq_one_letter_code
_entity_poly.pdbx_strand_id
1 'polypeptide(L)'
;MHKVFANSEVPKGTYICLNCGTEQVIEEKDILLSCPECGMEEYKATIIMEITPEELKKKFIECIKLLAISCYLFEKKKINEFLNVMAINLRMLLCDGENSLLPKILGEPLFHKGRISFEDNVIHPDSLFSLEDKLTLDAFLYQTVIKREGSRSVTVGKMIKAVANKCGGAHIDTELSEDFYLASSVSKYYFIVIAKYVIKMAGYDYDKIISEFLNNIG
;
A
#
# COMPACT_ATOMS: atom_id res chain seq x y z
N MET A 1 13.35 -19.32 -8.49
CA MET A 1 13.52 -19.64 -9.93
C MET A 1 12.57 -20.75 -10.28
N HIS A 2 11.78 -20.59 -11.32
CA HIS A 2 10.75 -21.57 -11.71
C HIS A 2 11.21 -22.33 -12.95
N LYS A 3 11.22 -23.66 -12.84
CA LYS A 3 11.33 -24.54 -14.01
C LYS A 3 9.98 -24.57 -14.71
N VAL A 4 9.99 -24.47 -16.02
CA VAL A 4 8.79 -24.50 -16.87
C VAL A 4 9.02 -25.48 -18.01
N PHE A 5 7.95 -26.15 -18.42
CA PHE A 5 8.01 -27.19 -19.45
C PHE A 5 7.36 -26.71 -20.75
N ALA A 6 7.86 -27.18 -21.89
CA ALA A 6 7.22 -26.96 -23.18
C ALA A 6 5.79 -27.51 -23.20
N ASN A 7 5.01 -27.08 -24.20
CA ASN A 7 3.61 -27.41 -24.41
C ASN A 7 2.70 -26.99 -23.24
N SER A 8 3.15 -26.01 -22.44
CA SER A 8 2.35 -25.36 -21.42
C SER A 8 2.04 -23.92 -21.82
N GLU A 9 0.87 -23.44 -21.41
CA GLU A 9 0.51 -22.04 -21.56
C GLU A 9 1.31 -21.23 -20.52
N VAL A 10 2.09 -20.28 -21.00
CA VAL A 10 3.01 -19.49 -20.17
C VAL A 10 2.73 -17.98 -20.33
N PRO A 11 2.96 -17.18 -19.29
CA PRO A 11 2.79 -15.73 -19.38
C PRO A 11 3.91 -15.05 -20.18
N LYS A 12 3.75 -13.73 -20.40
CA LYS A 12 4.82 -12.88 -20.94
C LYS A 12 6.12 -13.08 -20.17
N GLY A 13 7.23 -13.23 -20.89
CA GLY A 13 8.54 -13.36 -20.28
C GLY A 13 9.59 -13.99 -21.17
N THR A 14 10.75 -14.21 -20.58
CA THR A 14 11.91 -14.81 -21.24
C THR A 14 12.13 -16.23 -20.73
N TYR A 15 12.27 -17.18 -21.65
CA TYR A 15 12.41 -18.61 -21.37
C TYR A 15 13.73 -19.10 -21.96
N ILE A 16 14.66 -19.51 -21.09
CA ILE A 16 16.00 -19.94 -21.48
C ILE A 16 16.07 -21.46 -21.38
N CYS A 17 16.37 -22.13 -22.50
CA CYS A 17 16.53 -23.59 -22.53
C CYS A 17 17.64 -24.03 -21.58
N LEU A 18 17.35 -25.01 -20.70
CA LEU A 18 18.33 -25.50 -19.72
C LEU A 18 19.48 -26.31 -20.35
N ASN A 19 19.33 -26.77 -21.59
CA ASN A 19 20.33 -27.59 -22.26
C ASN A 19 21.32 -26.76 -23.10
N CYS A 20 20.82 -25.92 -24.02
CA CYS A 20 21.66 -25.17 -24.96
C CYS A 20 21.69 -23.66 -24.70
N GLY A 21 20.89 -23.15 -23.76
CA GLY A 21 20.84 -21.71 -23.46
C GLY A 21 20.07 -20.86 -24.47
N THR A 22 19.45 -21.46 -25.49
CA THR A 22 18.59 -20.74 -26.45
C THR A 22 17.46 -20.00 -25.72
N GLU A 23 17.30 -18.73 -26.06
CA GLU A 23 16.28 -17.85 -25.49
C GLU A 23 15.03 -17.83 -26.36
N GLN A 24 13.86 -17.91 -25.73
CA GLN A 24 12.56 -17.64 -26.34
C GLN A 24 11.87 -16.52 -25.56
N VAL A 25 11.40 -15.51 -26.27
CA VAL A 25 10.65 -14.39 -25.69
C VAL A 25 9.18 -14.59 -26.05
N ILE A 26 8.34 -14.60 -25.02
CA ILE A 26 6.88 -14.67 -25.13
C ILE A 26 6.37 -13.26 -24.80
N GLU A 27 5.80 -12.57 -25.78
CA GLU A 27 5.35 -11.16 -25.65
C GLU A 27 3.95 -11.04 -25.02
N GLU A 28 3.10 -12.02 -25.26
CA GLU A 28 1.76 -12.16 -24.69
C GLU A 28 1.53 -13.62 -24.28
N LYS A 29 0.54 -13.89 -23.42
CA LYS A 29 0.27 -15.24 -22.92
C LYS A 29 0.10 -16.24 -24.09
N ASP A 30 0.97 -17.24 -24.18
CA ASP A 30 1.03 -18.17 -25.31
C ASP A 30 1.60 -19.54 -24.89
N ILE A 31 1.60 -20.52 -25.80
CA ILE A 31 2.16 -21.85 -25.59
C ILE A 31 3.68 -21.81 -25.78
N LEU A 32 4.43 -22.19 -24.73
CA LEU A 32 5.87 -22.36 -24.83
C LEU A 32 6.18 -23.62 -25.65
N LEU A 33 6.84 -23.46 -26.80
CA LEU A 33 7.20 -24.60 -27.65
C LEU A 33 8.49 -25.28 -27.19
N SER A 34 8.74 -26.50 -27.64
CA SER A 34 10.02 -27.19 -27.44
C SER A 34 11.17 -26.41 -28.09
N CYS A 35 12.39 -26.60 -27.58
CA CYS A 35 13.51 -25.74 -27.96
C CYS A 35 13.80 -25.89 -29.47
N PRO A 36 13.83 -24.79 -30.25
CA PRO A 36 14.02 -24.89 -31.69
C PRO A 36 15.39 -25.45 -32.08
N GLU A 37 16.39 -25.32 -31.21
CA GLU A 37 17.76 -25.77 -31.48
C GLU A 37 18.04 -27.21 -31.04
N CYS A 38 17.55 -27.63 -29.88
CA CYS A 38 17.88 -28.95 -29.31
C CYS A 38 16.67 -29.84 -28.98
N GLY A 39 15.44 -29.37 -29.24
CA GLY A 39 14.21 -30.10 -28.95
C GLY A 39 13.89 -30.29 -27.47
N MET A 40 14.72 -29.81 -26.56
CA MET A 40 14.51 -29.94 -25.11
C MET A 40 13.27 -29.17 -24.66
N GLU A 41 12.57 -29.74 -23.67
CA GLU A 41 11.31 -29.18 -23.16
C GLU A 41 11.48 -28.41 -21.84
N GLU A 42 12.67 -28.38 -21.25
CA GLU A 42 12.92 -27.72 -19.97
C GLU A 42 13.51 -26.32 -20.13
N TYR A 43 12.86 -25.35 -19.48
CA TYR A 43 13.26 -23.95 -19.49
C TYR A 43 13.42 -23.38 -18.08
N LYS A 44 14.32 -22.41 -17.99
CA LYS A 44 14.36 -21.42 -16.93
C LYS A 44 13.54 -20.21 -17.36
N ALA A 45 12.51 -19.85 -16.60
CA ALA A 45 11.66 -18.70 -16.91
C ALA A 45 12.01 -17.46 -16.07
N THR A 46 11.97 -16.31 -16.75
CA THR A 46 11.89 -14.96 -16.18
C THR A 46 10.55 -14.37 -16.60
N ILE A 47 9.55 -14.46 -15.73
CA ILE A 47 8.20 -13.98 -16.02
C ILE A 47 8.15 -12.48 -15.82
N ILE A 48 7.60 -11.77 -16.81
CA ILE A 48 7.34 -10.33 -16.73
C ILE A 48 5.85 -10.16 -16.42
N MET A 49 5.55 -9.80 -15.17
CA MET A 49 4.20 -9.42 -14.78
C MET A 49 4.02 -7.91 -14.96
N GLU A 50 3.45 -7.51 -16.09
CA GLU A 50 3.02 -6.13 -16.30
C GLU A 50 1.59 -5.97 -15.79
N ILE A 51 1.39 -5.10 -14.80
CA ILE A 51 0.06 -4.63 -14.43
C ILE A 51 -0.35 -3.60 -15.47
N THR A 52 -1.48 -3.82 -16.13
CA THR A 52 -2.04 -2.83 -17.05
C THR A 52 -2.47 -1.55 -16.29
N PRO A 53 -2.47 -0.38 -16.94
CA PRO A 53 -2.98 0.85 -16.32
C PRO A 53 -4.41 0.71 -15.77
N GLU A 54 -5.27 -0.05 -16.47
CA GLU A 54 -6.64 -0.36 -16.07
C GLU A 54 -6.70 -1.19 -14.79
N GLU A 55 -5.89 -2.25 -14.70
CA GLU A 55 -5.81 -3.09 -13.49
C GLU A 55 -5.25 -2.31 -12.30
N LEU A 56 -4.26 -1.45 -12.54
CA LEU A 56 -3.70 -0.57 -11.50
C LEU A 56 -4.77 0.38 -10.97
N LYS A 57 -5.54 1.00 -11.88
CA LYS A 57 -6.65 1.89 -11.53
C LYS A 57 -7.74 1.16 -10.77
N LYS A 58 -8.10 -0.06 -11.19
CA LYS A 58 -9.08 -0.91 -10.49
C LYS A 58 -8.61 -1.22 -9.07
N LYS A 59 -7.37 -1.68 -8.92
CA LYS A 59 -6.77 -1.96 -7.60
C LYS A 59 -6.78 -0.71 -6.73
N PHE A 60 -6.42 0.45 -7.27
CA PHE A 60 -6.48 1.72 -6.56
C PHE A 60 -7.90 2.06 -6.07
N ILE A 61 -8.91 1.94 -6.94
CA ILE A 61 -10.32 2.17 -6.57
C ILE A 61 -10.75 1.23 -5.44
N GLU A 62 -10.41 -0.06 -5.54
CA GLU A 62 -10.72 -1.05 -4.51
C GLU A 62 -10.07 -0.69 -3.17
N CYS A 63 -8.81 -0.24 -3.18
CA CYS A 63 -8.11 0.21 -1.98
C CYS A 63 -8.81 1.42 -1.34
N ILE A 64 -9.23 2.40 -2.15
CA ILE A 64 -9.97 3.58 -1.67
C ILE A 64 -11.30 3.17 -1.03
N LYS A 65 -12.06 2.26 -1.68
CA LYS A 65 -13.32 1.74 -1.13
C LYS A 65 -13.12 0.98 0.17
N LEU A 66 -12.17 0.06 0.21
CA LEU A 66 -11.83 -0.70 1.42
C LEU A 66 -11.39 0.21 2.56
N LEU A 67 -10.60 1.24 2.25
CA LEU A 67 -10.17 2.22 3.23
C LEU A 67 -11.38 2.98 3.82
N ALA A 68 -12.29 3.47 2.97
CA ALA A 68 -13.49 4.17 3.40
C ALA A 68 -14.38 3.29 4.30
N ILE A 69 -14.69 2.08 3.84
CA ILE A 69 -15.52 1.11 4.57
C ILE A 69 -14.87 0.75 5.91
N SER A 70 -13.55 0.54 5.94
CA SER A 70 -12.82 0.25 7.17
C SER A 70 -12.90 1.40 8.17
N CYS A 71 -12.80 2.65 7.72
CA CYS A 71 -13.03 3.82 8.57
C CYS A 71 -14.42 3.81 9.17
N TYR A 72 -15.46 3.54 8.37
CA TYR A 72 -16.84 3.48 8.84
C TYR A 72 -17.06 2.37 9.87
N LEU A 73 -16.60 1.15 9.59
CA LEU A 73 -16.76 0.01 10.48
C LEU A 73 -15.99 0.21 11.81
N PHE A 74 -14.80 0.81 11.75
CA PHE A 74 -14.05 1.17 12.94
C PHE A 74 -14.74 2.30 13.73
N GLU A 75 -15.07 3.42 13.09
CA GLU A 75 -15.55 4.63 13.77
C GLU A 75 -17.01 4.50 14.25
N LYS A 76 -17.90 3.97 13.40
CA LYS A 76 -19.35 3.92 13.65
C LYS A 76 -19.82 2.59 14.21
N LYS A 77 -19.20 1.47 13.83
CA LYS A 77 -19.55 0.14 14.34
C LYS A 77 -18.63 -0.36 15.46
N LYS A 78 -17.55 0.36 15.77
CA LYS A 78 -16.61 0.07 16.86
C LYS A 78 -15.92 -1.30 16.71
N ILE A 79 -15.73 -1.75 15.47
CA ILE A 79 -15.06 -3.02 15.15
C ILE A 79 -13.55 -2.74 15.03
N ASN A 80 -12.78 -3.05 16.08
CA ASN A 80 -11.39 -2.64 16.22
C ASN A 80 -10.45 -3.30 15.20
N GLU A 81 -10.81 -4.47 14.68
CA GLU A 81 -10.06 -5.26 13.70
C GLU A 81 -9.82 -4.46 12.40
N PHE A 82 -10.73 -3.55 12.07
CA PHE A 82 -10.60 -2.68 10.89
C PHE A 82 -9.52 -1.61 11.02
N LEU A 83 -8.96 -1.39 12.23
CA LEU A 83 -7.77 -0.54 12.39
C LEU A 83 -6.59 -1.06 11.56
N ASN A 84 -6.38 -2.38 11.56
CA ASN A 84 -5.29 -3.00 10.81
C ASN A 84 -5.58 -2.96 9.31
N VAL A 85 -6.84 -3.14 8.92
CA VAL A 85 -7.25 -3.04 7.50
C VAL A 85 -7.00 -1.63 6.98
N MET A 86 -7.30 -0.59 7.76
CA MET A 86 -6.92 0.79 7.43
C MET A 86 -5.40 0.93 7.27
N ALA A 87 -4.61 0.41 8.22
CA ALA A 87 -3.15 0.50 8.18
C ALA A 87 -2.54 -0.13 6.92
N ILE A 88 -3.01 -1.33 6.53
CA ILE A 88 -2.55 -2.06 5.34
C ILE A 88 -2.90 -1.28 4.07
N ASN A 89 -4.13 -0.78 3.96
CA ASN A 89 -4.54 0.01 2.79
C ASN A 89 -3.77 1.33 2.72
N LEU A 90 -3.57 2.03 3.83
CA LEU A 90 -2.74 3.24 3.89
C LEU A 90 -1.28 2.95 3.51
N ARG A 91 -0.71 1.84 3.97
CA ARG A 91 0.65 1.43 3.61
C ARG A 91 0.78 1.23 2.09
N MET A 92 -0.14 0.46 1.50
CA MET A 92 -0.13 0.18 0.06
C MET A 92 -0.39 1.44 -0.79
N LEU A 93 -1.23 2.36 -0.30
CA LEU A 93 -1.49 3.62 -0.98
C LEU A 93 -0.30 4.58 -0.91
N LEU A 94 0.42 4.63 0.21
CA LEU A 94 1.33 5.74 0.53
C LEU A 94 2.79 5.34 0.77
N CYS A 95 3.06 4.19 1.38
CA CYS A 95 4.31 3.96 2.13
C CYS A 95 5.32 3.01 1.47
N ASP A 96 4.96 2.33 0.39
CA ASP A 96 5.79 1.33 -0.28
C ASP A 96 6.67 1.94 -1.39
N GLY A 97 7.02 3.23 -1.26
CA GLY A 97 7.92 3.96 -2.18
C GLY A 97 7.37 3.98 -3.61
N GLU A 98 8.21 3.61 -4.58
CA GLU A 98 7.84 3.46 -5.99
C GLU A 98 6.69 2.47 -6.22
N ASN A 99 6.40 1.57 -5.27
CA ASN A 99 5.30 0.63 -5.37
C ASN A 99 3.97 1.16 -4.82
N SER A 100 3.96 2.35 -4.22
CA SER A 100 2.76 2.96 -3.67
C SER A 100 1.74 3.29 -4.77
N LEU A 101 0.47 2.98 -4.53
CA LEU A 101 -0.56 3.15 -5.56
C LEU A 101 -0.91 4.63 -5.83
N LEU A 102 -0.88 5.49 -4.81
CA LEU A 102 -1.27 6.89 -4.96
C LEU A 102 -0.41 7.66 -5.97
N PRO A 103 0.95 7.67 -5.87
CA PRO A 103 1.78 8.35 -6.86
C PRO A 103 1.70 7.69 -8.24
N LYS A 104 1.50 6.37 -8.34
CA LYS A 104 1.32 5.71 -9.65
C LYS A 104 0.07 6.18 -10.41
N ILE A 105 -0.98 6.58 -9.69
CA ILE A 105 -2.25 7.01 -10.29
C ILE A 105 -2.34 8.53 -10.41
N LEU A 106 -1.82 9.27 -9.43
CA LEU A 106 -1.93 10.74 -9.36
C LEU A 106 -0.64 11.48 -9.75
N GLY A 107 0.45 10.76 -10.07
CA GLY A 107 1.76 11.34 -10.34
C GLY A 107 2.46 11.77 -9.06
N GLU A 108 2.55 13.08 -8.83
CA GLU A 108 3.22 13.68 -7.67
C GLU A 108 2.19 14.28 -6.70
N PRO A 109 1.55 13.46 -5.83
CA PRO A 109 0.51 13.96 -4.94
C PRO A 109 1.09 14.91 -3.90
N LEU A 110 0.43 16.06 -3.73
CA LEU A 110 0.79 17.11 -2.79
C LEU A 110 -0.18 17.15 -1.60
N PHE A 111 0.35 17.01 -0.39
CA PHE A 111 -0.40 16.96 0.87
C PHE A 111 -0.43 18.34 1.51
N HIS A 112 -1.58 18.75 2.06
CA HIS A 112 -1.62 19.93 2.92
C HIS A 112 -0.71 19.71 4.12
N LYS A 113 0.08 20.72 4.45
CA LYS A 113 0.99 20.68 5.58
C LYS A 113 0.19 20.73 6.88
N GLY A 114 0.67 20.00 7.88
CA GLY A 114 0.11 20.08 9.22
C GLY A 114 0.61 21.32 9.97
N ARG A 115 -0.24 21.90 10.82
CA ARG A 115 0.19 22.84 11.84
C ARG A 115 0.88 22.04 12.94
N ILE A 116 2.21 22.11 12.96
CA ILE A 116 3.02 21.38 13.94
C ILE A 116 2.98 22.14 15.27
N SER A 117 2.10 21.68 16.15
CA SER A 117 2.07 22.03 17.57
C SER A 117 1.96 20.74 18.35
N PHE A 118 2.91 20.51 19.26
CA PHE A 118 2.92 19.32 20.10
C PHE A 118 2.29 19.66 21.44
N GLU A 119 1.19 18.97 21.76
CA GLU A 119 0.58 18.96 23.09
C GLU A 119 0.85 17.57 23.68
N ASP A 120 1.40 17.52 24.90
CA ASP A 120 1.81 16.27 25.55
C ASP A 120 2.67 15.35 24.66
N ASN A 121 3.59 15.95 23.89
CA ASN A 121 4.49 15.26 22.94
C ASN A 121 3.80 14.73 21.66
N VAL A 122 2.55 15.08 21.39
CA VAL A 122 1.75 14.56 20.27
C VAL A 122 1.14 15.71 19.45
N ILE A 123 1.10 15.58 18.12
CA ILE A 123 0.36 16.52 17.27
C ILE A 123 -1.11 16.12 17.25
N HIS A 124 -2.05 17.04 17.52
CA HIS A 124 -3.47 16.71 17.39
C HIS A 124 -3.81 16.21 15.97
N PRO A 125 -4.50 15.07 15.79
CA PRO A 125 -4.77 14.49 14.46
C PRO A 125 -5.39 15.46 13.46
N ASP A 126 -6.33 16.30 13.91
CA ASP A 126 -6.99 17.29 13.03
C ASP A 126 -6.04 18.39 12.54
N SER A 127 -4.90 18.58 13.20
CA SER A 127 -3.88 19.53 12.78
C SER A 127 -3.03 19.01 11.61
N LEU A 128 -3.15 17.73 11.24
CA LEU A 128 -2.28 17.07 10.26
C LEU A 128 -2.38 17.65 8.83
N PHE A 129 -3.52 18.26 8.48
CA PHE A 129 -3.81 18.83 7.15
C PHE A 129 -4.48 20.20 7.25
N SER A 130 -3.88 21.15 7.98
CA SER A 130 -4.53 22.40 8.39
C SER A 130 -4.01 23.65 7.69
N LEU A 131 -2.88 23.58 6.99
CA LEU A 131 -2.27 24.72 6.31
C LEU A 131 -2.48 24.62 4.80
N GLU A 132 -2.53 25.77 4.11
CA GLU A 132 -2.60 25.84 2.65
C GLU A 132 -1.32 25.33 1.97
N ASP A 133 -0.18 25.53 2.65
CA ASP A 133 1.13 25.02 2.24
C ASP A 133 1.09 23.53 1.91
N LYS A 134 1.86 23.13 0.90
CA LYS A 134 1.91 21.76 0.41
C LYS A 134 3.23 21.07 0.71
N LEU A 135 3.17 19.77 0.95
CA LEU A 135 4.28 18.85 1.12
C LEU A 135 4.23 17.77 0.05
N THR A 136 5.39 17.29 -0.36
CA THR A 136 5.49 16.03 -1.12
C THR A 136 5.03 14.86 -0.25
N LEU A 137 4.66 13.74 -0.89
CA LEU A 137 4.34 12.50 -0.17
C LEU A 137 5.43 12.10 0.81
N ASP A 138 6.70 12.14 0.40
CA ASP A 138 7.82 11.80 1.28
C ASP A 138 7.88 12.74 2.50
N ALA A 139 7.83 14.05 2.27
CA ALA A 139 7.86 15.02 3.37
C ALA A 139 6.69 14.82 4.34
N PHE A 140 5.51 14.47 3.84
CA PHE A 140 4.36 14.12 4.67
C PHE A 140 4.60 12.83 5.48
N LEU A 141 5.14 11.78 4.88
CA LEU A 141 5.44 10.51 5.58
C LEU A 141 6.54 10.67 6.64
N TYR A 142 7.48 11.60 6.43
CA TYR A 142 8.52 11.96 7.39
C TYR A 142 8.05 12.96 8.47
N GLN A 143 6.84 13.52 8.35
CA GLN A 143 6.30 14.42 9.36
C GLN A 143 6.18 13.70 10.71
N THR A 144 6.81 14.25 11.74
CA THR A 144 6.74 13.75 13.11
C THR A 144 5.35 13.99 13.68
N VAL A 145 4.73 12.97 14.24
CA VAL A 145 3.43 13.04 14.93
C VAL A 145 3.56 12.85 16.44
N ILE A 146 4.63 12.18 16.89
CA ILE A 146 4.97 12.03 18.32
C ILE A 146 6.44 12.39 18.49
N LYS A 147 6.72 13.36 19.38
CA LYS A 147 8.06 13.84 19.69
C LYS A 147 8.29 13.78 21.19
N ARG A 148 9.05 12.80 21.66
CA ARG A 148 9.50 12.69 23.05
C ARG A 148 10.96 13.10 23.18
N GLU A 149 11.30 13.78 24.27
CA GLU A 149 12.70 14.00 24.66
C GLU A 149 13.36 12.66 25.04
N GLY A 150 14.55 12.39 24.51
CA GLY A 150 15.30 11.16 24.82
C GLY A 150 14.86 9.89 24.09
N SER A 151 13.78 9.91 23.30
CA SER A 151 13.29 8.77 22.50
C SER A 151 13.31 9.08 21.00
N ARG A 152 13.23 8.03 20.17
CA ARG A 152 13.07 8.21 18.72
C ARG A 152 11.70 8.82 18.43
N SER A 153 11.66 9.81 17.53
CA SER A 153 10.39 10.41 17.10
C SER A 153 9.60 9.46 16.19
N VAL A 154 8.28 9.46 16.34
CA VAL A 154 7.36 8.68 15.49
C VAL A 154 6.87 9.58 14.36
N THR A 155 7.08 9.14 13.12
CA THR A 155 6.57 9.81 11.92
C THR A 155 5.29 9.14 11.41
N VAL A 156 4.55 9.82 10.54
CA VAL A 156 3.35 9.27 9.89
C VAL A 156 3.66 7.90 9.25
N GLY A 157 4.71 7.83 8.44
CA GLY A 157 5.10 6.60 7.75
C GLY A 157 5.49 5.47 8.70
N LYS A 158 6.23 5.77 9.78
CA LYS A 158 6.57 4.77 10.81
C LYS A 158 5.34 4.22 11.50
N MET A 159 4.39 5.08 11.85
CA MET A 159 3.15 4.68 12.51
C MET A 159 2.29 3.76 11.62
N ILE A 160 2.12 4.11 10.33
CA ILE A 160 1.38 3.27 9.37
C ILE A 160 2.04 1.89 9.22
N LYS A 161 3.36 1.87 8.98
CA LYS A 161 4.12 0.62 8.79
C LYS A 161 4.09 -0.27 10.04
N ALA A 162 4.23 0.33 11.23
CA ALA A 162 4.20 -0.39 12.50
C ALA A 162 2.88 -1.18 12.67
N VAL A 163 1.73 -0.53 12.48
CA VAL A 163 0.43 -1.20 12.64
C VAL A 163 0.19 -2.21 11.52
N ALA A 164 0.55 -1.89 10.27
CA ALA A 164 0.36 -2.79 9.13
C ALA A 164 1.19 -4.10 9.26
N ASN A 165 2.43 -4.01 9.76
CA ASN A 165 3.32 -5.16 9.87
C ASN A 165 2.89 -6.17 10.93
N LYS A 166 2.13 -5.76 11.95
CA LYS A 166 1.64 -6.64 13.03
C LYS A 166 0.81 -7.83 12.53
N CYS A 167 0.14 -7.71 11.38
CA CYS A 167 -0.71 -8.78 10.81
C CYS A 167 0.01 -9.69 9.79
N GLY A 168 1.20 -9.32 9.31
CA GLY A 168 1.85 -10.05 8.22
C GLY A 168 2.62 -11.30 8.63
N GLY A 169 2.74 -11.59 9.93
CA GLY A 169 3.61 -12.66 10.44
C GLY A 169 5.10 -12.47 10.12
N ALA A 170 5.47 -11.38 9.45
CA ALA A 170 6.85 -10.99 9.24
C ALA A 170 7.47 -10.77 10.61
N HIS A 171 8.64 -11.40 10.81
CA HIS A 171 9.46 -11.26 12.00
C HIS A 171 9.31 -9.86 12.58
N ILE A 172 8.76 -9.82 13.79
CA ILE A 172 8.91 -8.69 14.68
C ILE A 172 10.40 -8.37 14.64
N ASP A 173 10.79 -7.33 13.91
CA ASP A 173 12.13 -6.77 14.02
C ASP A 173 12.32 -6.50 15.50
N THR A 174 13.39 -7.04 16.07
CA THR A 174 13.70 -7.01 17.51
C THR A 174 13.87 -5.57 18.04
N GLU A 175 13.81 -4.55 17.18
CA GLU A 175 13.58 -3.15 17.53
C GLU A 175 12.09 -2.81 17.77
N LEU A 176 11.34 -3.67 18.48
CA LEU A 176 10.06 -3.28 19.09
C LEU A 176 10.33 -2.28 20.23
N SER A 177 10.68 -1.05 19.86
CA SER A 177 10.83 0.06 20.78
C SER A 177 9.47 0.49 21.35
N GLU A 178 9.49 1.21 22.47
CA GLU A 178 8.31 1.90 23.05
C GLU A 178 7.50 2.68 22.00
N ASP A 179 8.16 3.14 20.93
CA ASP A 179 7.57 3.80 19.76
C ASP A 179 6.42 2.99 19.14
N PHE A 180 6.51 1.66 19.12
CA PHE A 180 5.48 0.80 18.56
C PHE A 180 4.20 0.78 19.41
N TYR A 181 4.35 0.71 20.74
CA TYR A 181 3.22 0.76 21.66
C TYR A 181 2.51 2.10 21.56
N LEU A 182 3.27 3.19 21.61
CA LEU A 182 2.77 4.56 21.45
C LEU A 182 2.07 4.74 20.10
N ALA A 183 2.72 4.37 19.00
CA ALA A 183 2.15 4.44 17.66
C ALA A 183 0.83 3.67 17.58
N SER A 184 0.76 2.47 18.13
CA SER A 184 -0.45 1.66 18.15
C SER A 184 -1.58 2.32 18.95
N SER A 185 -1.29 2.89 20.13
CA SER A 185 -2.29 3.50 21.02
C SER A 185 -2.97 4.73 20.41
N VAL A 186 -2.25 5.55 19.64
CA VAL A 186 -2.82 6.77 19.02
C VAL A 186 -3.19 6.61 17.54
N SER A 187 -2.69 5.57 16.86
CA SER A 187 -2.90 5.32 15.43
C SER A 187 -4.35 5.44 14.97
N LYS A 188 -5.29 4.96 15.79
CA LYS A 188 -6.72 5.00 15.48
C LYS A 188 -7.25 6.39 15.13
N TYR A 189 -6.74 7.44 15.77
CA TYR A 189 -7.20 8.79 15.50
C TYR A 189 -6.58 9.33 14.20
N TYR A 190 -5.29 9.08 13.99
CA TYR A 190 -4.60 9.52 12.77
C TYR A 190 -5.07 8.78 11.52
N PHE A 191 -5.28 7.47 11.58
CA PHE A 191 -5.64 6.70 10.40
C PHE A 191 -6.99 7.12 9.83
N ILE A 192 -7.97 7.48 10.67
CA ILE A 192 -9.25 8.03 10.21
C ILE A 192 -9.04 9.35 9.46
N VAL A 193 -8.27 10.27 10.05
CA VAL A 193 -8.01 11.59 9.46
C VAL A 193 -7.25 11.46 8.13
N ILE A 194 -6.17 10.67 8.12
CA ILE A 194 -5.36 10.39 6.92
C ILE A 194 -6.22 9.72 5.85
N ALA A 195 -7.02 8.72 6.21
CA ALA A 195 -7.85 8.01 5.26
C ALA A 195 -8.88 8.92 4.60
N LYS A 196 -9.66 9.67 5.39
CA LYS A 196 -10.65 10.62 4.84
C LYS A 196 -10.00 11.67 3.95
N TYR A 197 -8.83 12.16 4.34
CA TYR A 197 -8.06 13.10 3.53
C TYR A 197 -7.60 12.48 2.19
N VAL A 198 -7.04 11.27 2.21
CA VAL A 198 -6.57 10.56 1.00
C VAL A 198 -7.74 10.23 0.06
N ILE A 199 -8.89 9.80 0.60
CA ILE A 199 -10.10 9.52 -0.18
C ILE A 199 -10.56 10.78 -0.92
N LYS A 200 -10.66 11.91 -0.20
CA LYS A 200 -11.02 13.20 -0.79
C LYS A 200 -10.00 13.67 -1.82
N MET A 201 -8.70 13.56 -1.52
CA MET A 201 -7.61 13.90 -2.44
C MET A 201 -7.68 13.09 -3.72
N ALA A 202 -8.03 11.81 -3.63
CA ALA A 202 -8.20 10.92 -4.78
C ALA A 202 -9.46 11.23 -5.60
N GLY A 203 -10.27 12.22 -5.21
CA GLY A 203 -11.48 12.63 -5.91
C GLY A 203 -12.72 11.79 -5.58
N TYR A 204 -12.71 11.04 -4.47
CA TYR A 204 -13.83 10.20 -4.06
C TYR A 204 -14.59 10.84 -2.90
N ASP A 205 -15.91 10.64 -2.92
CA ASP A 205 -16.81 11.05 -1.85
C ASP A 205 -16.96 9.90 -0.84
N TYR A 206 -16.53 10.17 0.40
CA TYR A 206 -16.59 9.21 1.49
C TYR A 206 -18.03 8.77 1.79
N ASP A 207 -18.95 9.71 1.95
CA ASP A 207 -20.33 9.42 2.35
C ASP A 207 -21.08 8.69 1.25
N LYS A 208 -20.79 9.01 -0.02
CA LYS A 208 -21.30 8.25 -1.17
C LYS A 208 -20.83 6.79 -1.15
N ILE A 209 -19.53 6.54 -0.93
CA ILE A 209 -19.01 5.16 -0.83
C ILE A 209 -19.71 4.38 0.28
N ILE A 210 -19.88 4.99 1.45
CA ILE A 210 -20.55 4.33 2.58
C ILE A 210 -22.03 4.07 2.27
N SER A 211 -22.72 5.01 1.65
CA SER A 211 -24.13 4.84 1.26
C SER A 211 -24.31 3.69 0.28
N GLU A 212 -23.45 3.60 -0.74
CA GLU A 212 -23.43 2.49 -1.69
C GLU A 212 -23.14 1.15 -0.99
N PHE A 213 -22.19 1.11 -0.06
CA PHE A 213 -21.88 -0.09 0.72
C PHE A 213 -23.08 -0.57 1.54
N LEU A 214 -23.76 0.35 2.25
CA LEU A 214 -24.90 0.00 3.09
C LEU A 214 -26.10 -0.47 2.27
N ASN A 215 -26.35 0.14 1.11
CA ASN A 215 -27.45 -0.26 0.21
C ASN A 215 -27.23 -1.65 -0.43
N ASN A 216 -25.99 -2.13 -0.49
CA ASN A 216 -25.67 -3.45 -1.04
C ASN A 216 -25.68 -4.57 0.02
N ILE A 217 -25.87 -4.23 1.30
CA ILE A 217 -25.88 -5.18 2.43
C ILE A 217 -27.25 -5.22 3.13
N GLY A 218 -28.13 -4.23 2.87
CA GLY A 218 -29.54 -4.25 3.25
C GLY A 218 -30.39 -5.02 2.25
#